data_AF-A0A355EY18-F1
#
_entry.id   AF-A0A355EY18-F1
#
_cell.length_a   1.000
_cell.length_b   1.000
_cell.length_c   1.000
_cell.angle_alpha   90.00
_cell.angle_beta   90.00
_cell.angle_gamma   90.00
#
_symmetry.space_group_name_H-M   'P 1'
#
loop_
_entity.id
_entity.type
_entity.pdbx_description
1 polymer ?
#
loop_
_entity_poly.entity_id
_entity_poly.type
_entity_poly.pdbx_seq_one_letter_code
_entity_poly.pdbx_strand_id
1 'polypeptide(L)'
;RISHLAYAPEIAAAMLQRQQASAVVAARSKIVEGAVGMVEHALEMLSEKQVVVLDDERRAAMVSNLLVVLCGDRHAQPVVNAGSLYH
;
A
#
# COMPACT_ATOMS: atom_id res chain seq x y z
N ARG A 1 24.20 6.83 46.76
CA ARG A 1 24.80 7.10 45.43
C ARG A 1 25.06 5.71 44.85
N ILE A 2 24.20 5.11 44.04
CA ILE A 2 23.87 5.41 42.63
C ILE A 2 22.43 4.92 42.36
N SER A 3 21.46 5.83 42.17
CA SER A 3 20.05 5.47 41.88
C SER A 3 19.41 6.37 40.83
N HIS A 4 20.23 7.00 39.98
CA HIS A 4 19.78 7.97 38.96
C HIS A 4 20.09 7.50 37.53
N LEU A 5 20.26 6.19 37.35
CA LEU A 5 20.49 5.55 36.06
C LEU A 5 19.41 4.49 35.72
N ALA A 6 18.32 4.46 36.49
CA ALA A 6 17.15 3.69 36.13
C ALA A 6 16.24 4.63 35.32
N TYR A 7 16.36 4.58 34.00
CA TYR A 7 15.34 5.09 33.09
C TYR A 7 15.15 6.62 33.11
N ALA A 8 16.05 7.34 32.44
CA ALA A 8 15.77 8.72 32.05
C ALA A 8 14.44 8.73 31.25
N PRO A 9 13.40 9.48 31.67
CA PRO A 9 12.08 9.51 31.01
C PRO A 9 12.18 9.80 29.50
N GLU A 10 13.24 10.48 29.09
CA GLU A 10 13.59 10.79 27.71
C GLU A 10 13.94 9.54 26.90
N ILE A 11 14.63 8.57 27.50
CA ILE A 11 14.97 7.28 26.87
C ILE A 11 13.71 6.42 26.74
N ALA A 12 12.82 6.46 27.74
CA ALA A 12 11.52 5.79 27.68
C ALA A 12 10.68 6.29 26.50
N ALA A 13 10.58 7.61 26.37
CA ALA A 13 9.83 8.27 25.29
C ALA A 13 10.44 7.96 23.91
N ALA A 14 11.77 8.03 23.78
CA ALA A 14 12.46 7.69 22.54
C ALA A 14 12.30 6.22 22.15
N MET A 15 12.35 5.30 23.13
CA MET A 15 12.09 3.87 22.91
C MET A 15 10.65 3.64 22.45
N LEU A 16 9.67 4.25 23.10
CA LEU A 16 8.26 4.14 22.72
C LEU A 16 7.99 4.66 21.31
N GLN A 17 8.54 5.83 20.96
CA GLN A 17 8.43 6.41 19.63
C GLN A 17 9.01 5.47 18.57
N ARG A 18 10.17 4.86 18.83
CA ARG A 18 10.79 3.89 17.92
C ARG A 18 9.95 2.62 17.78
N GLN A 19 9.38 2.11 18.87
CA GLN A 19 8.49 0.95 18.85
C GLN A 19 7.23 1.22 18.03
N GLN A 20 6.61 2.40 18.22
CA GLN A 20 5.45 2.81 17.44
C GLN A 20 5.78 2.96 15.95
N ALA A 21 6.90 3.60 15.61
CA ALA A 21 7.35 3.70 14.21
C ALA A 21 7.54 2.32 13.57
N SER A 22 8.16 1.38 14.30
CA SER A 22 8.31 0.01 13.83
C SER A 22 6.97 -0.71 13.65
N ALA A 23 6.01 -0.51 14.56
CA ALA A 23 4.68 -1.09 14.46
C ALA A 23 3.90 -0.53 13.27
N VAL A 24 4.01 0.77 13.00
CA VAL A 24 3.40 1.43 11.84
C VAL A 24 3.97 0.88 10.52
N VAL A 25 5.29 0.75 10.43
CA VAL A 25 5.94 0.16 9.24
C VAL A 25 5.51 -1.29 9.05
N ALA A 26 5.47 -2.09 10.12
CA ALA A 26 5.03 -3.49 10.05
C ALA A 26 3.56 -3.60 9.58
N ALA A 27 2.68 -2.74 10.07
CA ALA A 27 1.30 -2.68 9.62
C ALA A 27 1.20 -2.30 8.13
N ARG A 28 1.92 -1.26 7.70
CA ARG A 28 1.96 -0.85 6.28
C ARG A 28 2.51 -1.94 5.37
N SER A 29 3.53 -2.68 5.81
CA SER A 29 4.07 -3.80 5.04
C SER A 29 3.03 -4.89 4.79
N LYS A 30 2.22 -5.24 5.80
CA LYS A 30 1.14 -6.24 5.66
C LYS A 30 0.04 -5.78 4.70
N ILE A 31 -0.30 -4.49 4.72
CA ILE A 31 -1.28 -3.92 3.78
C ILE A 31 -0.77 -4.05 2.35
N VAL A 32 0.49 -3.67 2.10
CA VAL A 32 1.10 -3.75 0.77
C VAL A 32 1.18 -5.20 0.28
N GLU A 33 1.56 -6.15 1.13
CA GLU A 33 1.60 -7.57 0.79
C GLU A 33 0.22 -8.08 0.34
N GLY A 34 -0.84 -7.78 1.10
CA GLY A 34 -2.21 -8.12 0.74
C GLY A 34 -2.64 -7.46 -0.58
N ALA A 35 -2.31 -6.17 -0.75
CA ALA A 35 -2.66 -5.43 -1.97
C ALA A 35 -1.98 -6.00 -3.21
N VAL A 36 -0.69 -6.34 -3.15
CA VAL A 36 0.03 -6.96 -4.27
C VAL A 36 -0.63 -8.29 -4.66
N GLY A 37 -0.96 -9.14 -3.69
CA GLY A 37 -1.65 -10.41 -3.97
C GLY A 37 -3.04 -10.21 -4.59
N MET A 38 -3.81 -9.22 -4.13
CA MET A 38 -5.10 -8.88 -4.71
C MET A 38 -4.98 -8.41 -6.17
N VAL A 39 -3.96 -7.61 -6.49
CA VAL A 39 -3.72 -7.13 -7.86
C VAL A 39 -3.27 -8.25 -8.79
N GLU A 40 -2.36 -9.10 -8.33
CA GLU A 40 -1.89 -10.28 -9.07
C GLU A 40 -3.07 -11.19 -9.43
N HIS A 41 -3.89 -11.55 -8.44
CA HIS A 41 -5.06 -12.40 -8.64
C HIS A 41 -6.10 -11.77 -9.58
N ALA A 42 -6.33 -10.45 -9.47
CA ALA A 42 -7.24 -9.74 -10.37
C ALA A 42 -6.75 -9.77 -11.82
N LEU A 43 -5.45 -9.56 -12.07
CA LEU A 43 -4.87 -9.63 -13.41
C LEU A 43 -4.94 -11.04 -14.00
N GLU A 44 -4.67 -12.06 -13.19
CA GLU A 44 -4.77 -13.47 -13.59
C GLU A 44 -6.19 -13.80 -14.04
N MET A 45 -7.20 -13.51 -13.19
CA MET A 45 -8.60 -13.74 -13.54
C MET A 45 -9.05 -12.99 -14.80
N LEU A 46 -8.59 -11.75 -15.01
CA LEU A 46 -8.92 -10.97 -16.20
C LEU A 46 -8.28 -11.56 -17.47
N SER A 47 -7.05 -12.07 -17.34
CA SER A 47 -6.32 -12.73 -18.42
C SER A 47 -6.97 -14.07 -18.79
N GLU A 48 -7.34 -14.90 -17.80
CA GLU A 48 -8.03 -16.18 -18.01
C GLU A 48 -9.36 -16.00 -18.74
N LYS A 49 -10.13 -14.98 -18.35
CA LYS A 49 -11.43 -14.66 -18.96
C LYS A 49 -11.28 -13.94 -20.31
N GLN A 50 -10.06 -13.65 -20.76
CA GLN A 50 -9.76 -12.91 -21.99
C GLN A 50 -10.55 -11.60 -22.13
N VAL A 51 -10.88 -10.96 -20.99
CA VAL A 51 -11.70 -9.74 -20.98
C VAL A 51 -10.89 -8.55 -21.50
N VAL A 52 -9.57 -8.61 -21.35
CA VAL A 52 -8.65 -7.51 -21.65
C VAL A 52 -7.31 -8.07 -22.12
N VAL A 53 -6.75 -7.48 -23.18
CA VAL A 53 -5.38 -7.73 -23.64
C VAL A 53 -4.53 -6.55 -23.22
N LEU A 54 -3.56 -6.79 -22.33
CA LEU A 54 -2.64 -5.77 -21.83
C LEU A 54 -1.26 -6.02 -22.44
N ASP A 55 -0.71 -4.99 -23.08
CA ASP A 55 0.72 -4.87 -23.24
C ASP A 55 1.40 -4.57 -21.88
N ASP A 56 2.72 -4.68 -21.83
CA ASP A 56 3.50 -4.52 -20.61
C ASP A 56 3.36 -3.12 -19.99
N GLU A 57 3.21 -2.08 -20.81
CA GLU A 57 3.06 -0.70 -20.36
C GLU A 57 1.70 -0.47 -19.70
N ARG A 58 0.62 -0.96 -20.32
CA ARG A 58 -0.74 -0.91 -19.75
C ARG A 58 -0.85 -1.74 -18.47
N ARG A 59 -0.18 -2.90 -18.43
CA ARG A 59 -0.14 -3.74 -17.23
C ARG A 59 0.52 -3.00 -16.07
N ALA A 60 1.68 -2.37 -16.30
CA ALA A 60 2.37 -1.58 -15.29
C ALA A 60 1.51 -0.40 -14.78
N ALA A 61 0.84 0.32 -15.70
CA ALA A 61 -0.07 1.40 -15.35
C ALA A 61 -1.25 0.91 -14.50
N MET A 62 -1.84 -0.23 -14.84
CA MET A 62 -2.97 -0.80 -14.09
C MET A 62 -2.56 -1.27 -12.69
N VAL A 63 -1.40 -1.92 -12.57
CA VAL A 63 -0.83 -2.31 -11.25
C VAL A 63 -0.61 -1.07 -10.38
N SER A 64 -0.01 -0.01 -10.94
CA SER A 64 0.22 1.24 -10.22
C SER A 64 -1.09 1.84 -9.70
N ASN A 65 -2.10 1.96 -10.58
CA ASN A 65 -3.40 2.51 -10.20
C ASN A 65 -4.09 1.68 -9.11
N LEU A 66 -4.08 0.35 -9.24
CA LEU A 66 -4.71 -0.53 -8.25
C LEU A 66 -3.98 -0.49 -6.90
N LEU A 67 -2.64 -0.47 -6.89
CA LEU A 67 -1.86 -0.34 -5.65
C LEU A 67 -2.11 1.00 -4.96
N VAL A 68 -2.24 2.10 -5.70
CA VAL A 68 -2.59 3.40 -5.14
C VAL A 68 -3.98 3.38 -4.50
N VAL A 69 -4.94 2.69 -5.12
CA VAL A 69 -6.31 2.55 -4.59
C VAL A 69 -6.34 1.66 -3.33
N LEU A 70 -5.61 0.54 -3.34
CA LEU A 70 -5.63 -0.44 -2.24
C LEU A 70 -4.78 -0.01 -1.04
N CYS A 71 -3.65 0.66 -1.28
CA CYS A 71 -2.73 1.11 -0.23
C CYS A 71 -2.96 2.57 0.20
N GLY A 72 -3.85 3.29 -0.48
CA GLY A 72 -4.16 4.67 -0.16
C GLY A 72 -5.01 4.80 1.11
N ASP A 73 -4.54 5.59 2.08
CA ASP A 73 -5.31 5.91 3.32
C ASP A 73 -6.57 6.74 3.05
N ARG A 74 -6.74 7.31 1.85
CA ARG A 74 -7.95 8.02 1.43
C ARG A 74 -8.73 7.16 0.46
N HIS A 75 -10.06 7.13 0.63
CA HIS A 75 -10.99 6.56 -0.34
C HIS A 75 -10.64 7.09 -1.74
N ALA A 76 -10.27 6.19 -2.65
CA ALA A 76 -10.00 6.55 -4.04
C ALA A 76 -11.24 7.21 -4.63
N GLN A 77 -11.10 8.45 -5.11
CA GLN A 77 -12.18 9.09 -5.87
C GLN A 77 -12.11 8.55 -7.29
N PRO A 78 -13.15 7.84 -7.78
CA PRO A 78 -13.15 7.35 -9.14
C PRO A 78 -13.16 8.56 -10.08
N VAL A 79 -12.07 8.78 -10.82
CA VAL A 79 -12.09 9.69 -11.96
C VAL A 79 -12.78 8.92 -13.09
N VAL A 80 -14.11 9.08 -13.19
CA VAL A 80 -14.89 8.48 -14.26
C VAL A 80 -14.56 9.21 -15.55
N ASN A 81 -13.71 8.61 -16.38
CA ASN A 81 -13.44 9.12 -17.72
C ASN A 81 -14.60 8.75 -18.65
N ALA A 82 -15.62 9.60 -18.69
CA ALA A 82 -16.73 9.53 -19.63
C ALA A 82 -16.40 10.14 -21.00
N GLY A 83 -15.11 10.39 -21.28
CA GLY A 83 -14.65 10.86 -22.57
C GLY A 83 -14.62 9.71 -23.57
N SER A 84 -15.50 9.77 -24.57
CA SER A 84 -15.44 8.98 -25.80
C SER A 84 -14.00 8.82 -26.30
N LEU A 85 -13.45 7.60 -26.22
CA LEU A 85 -12.17 7.17 -26.79
C LEU A 85 -12.22 7.04 -28.33
N TYR A 86 -12.94 7.94 -28.99
CA TYR A 86 -12.99 8.05 -30.45
C TYR A 86 -12.65 9.48 -30.85
N HIS A 87 -11.40 9.67 -31.26
CA HIS A 87 -11.01 10.55 -32.35
C HIS A 87 -9.69 10.09 -32.95
#